data_AF-A0A524QCS8-F1
#
_entry.id   AF-A0A524QCS8-F1
#
_cell.length_a   1.000
_cell.length_b   1.000
_cell.length_c   1.000
_cell.angle_alpha   90.00
_cell.angle_beta   90.00
_cell.angle_gamma   90.00
#
_symmetry.space_group_name_H-M   'P 1'
#
loop_
_entity.id
_entity.type
_entity.pdbx_description
1 polymer ?
#
loop_
_entity_poly.entity_id
_entity_poly.type
_entity_poly.pdbx_seq_one_letter_code
_entity_poly.pdbx_strand_id
1 'polypeptide(L)'
;MKDKRTGITSKAKIVFRSLQYRNYRLFFSGQSISLIGTWMQRIALPWLVYHMTGSAFLLGVVGFAGQIPTFLLAPFAGVLTDRWSRYKVLLVTQILSMIQAGVLAWLSIAGLLDIWHIV
;
A
#
# COMPACT_ATOMS: atom_id res chain seq x y z
N MET A 1 -19.83 19.97 41.52
CA MET A 1 -19.19 18.90 40.71
C MET A 1 -19.63 19.07 39.25
N LYS A 2 -18.74 19.55 38.36
CA LYS A 2 -19.04 19.78 36.93
C LYS A 2 -18.88 18.46 36.16
N ASP A 3 -19.96 18.06 35.48
CA ASP A 3 -20.07 16.86 34.66
C ASP A 3 -19.01 16.82 33.55
N LYS A 4 -18.07 15.87 33.65
CA LYS A 4 -16.98 15.63 32.69
C LYS A 4 -17.39 14.72 31.52
N ARG A 5 -18.64 14.24 31.45
CA ARG A 5 -19.05 13.23 30.45
C ARG A 5 -19.41 13.79 29.08
N THR A 6 -19.66 15.10 28.95
CA THR A 6 -20.08 15.74 27.69
C THR A 6 -18.92 16.16 26.77
N GLY A 7 -17.67 16.11 27.24
CA GLY A 7 -16.50 16.52 26.44
C GLY A 7 -16.02 15.48 25.42
N ILE A 8 -16.31 14.18 25.64
CA ILE A 8 -15.78 13.07 24.81
C ILE A 8 -16.52 12.96 23.48
N THR A 9 -17.85 13.12 23.49
CA THR A 9 -18.70 13.06 22.28
C THR A 9 -18.41 14.21 21.32
N SER A 10 -18.09 15.40 21.84
CA SER A 10 -17.69 16.57 21.05
C SER A 10 -16.38 16.33 20.27
N LYS A 11 -15.35 15.80 20.93
CA LYS A 11 -14.05 15.52 20.28
C LYS A 11 -14.15 14.43 19.23
N ALA A 12 -14.88 13.35 19.49
CA ALA A 12 -15.12 12.31 18.50
C ALA A 12 -15.82 12.88 17.25
N LYS A 13 -16.85 13.71 17.44
CA LYS A 13 -17.58 14.35 16.33
C LYS A 13 -16.69 15.25 15.47
N ILE A 14 -15.66 15.88 16.06
CA ILE A 14 -14.68 16.70 15.33
C ILE A 14 -13.71 15.81 14.53
N VAL A 15 -13.22 14.71 15.12
CA VAL A 15 -12.32 13.76 14.46
C VAL A 15 -13.00 13.04 13.28
N PHE A 16 -14.27 12.65 13.45
CA PHE A 16 -15.07 11.98 12.41
C PHE A 16 -15.79 12.97 11.47
N ARG A 17 -15.56 14.28 11.61
CA ARG A 17 -16.18 15.31 10.74
C ARG A 17 -15.72 15.20 9.29
N SER A 18 -14.47 14.79 9.08
CA SER A 18 -13.90 14.57 7.73
C SER A 18 -14.63 13.45 6.97
N LEU A 19 -15.14 12.42 7.66
CA LEU A 19 -15.92 11.32 7.09
C LEU A 19 -17.34 11.71 6.66
N GLN A 20 -17.79 12.92 6.96
CA GLN A 20 -19.07 13.46 6.47
C GLN A 20 -19.00 13.85 4.98
N TYR A 21 -17.81 14.10 4.44
CA TYR A 21 -17.64 14.43 3.02
C TYR A 21 -17.55 13.13 2.18
N ARG A 22 -18.46 12.97 1.21
CA ARG A 22 -18.58 11.75 0.38
C ARG A 22 -17.27 11.36 -0.32
N ASN A 23 -16.56 12.34 -0.88
CA ASN A 23 -15.27 12.11 -1.55
C ASN A 23 -14.19 11.62 -0.56
N TYR A 24 -14.13 12.22 0.63
CA TYR A 24 -13.19 11.79 1.67
C TYR A 24 -13.52 10.39 2.19
N ARG A 25 -14.81 10.06 2.34
CA ARG A 25 -15.24 8.73 2.77
C ARG A 25 -14.87 7.63 1.76
N LEU A 26 -15.08 7.88 0.47
CA LEU A 26 -14.67 6.96 -0.60
C LEU A 26 -13.15 6.77 -0.65
N PHE A 27 -12.41 7.87 -0.55
CA PHE A 27 -10.94 7.83 -0.49
C PHE A 27 -10.47 7.04 0.73
N PHE A 28 -11.02 7.34 1.92
CA PHE A 28 -10.64 6.68 3.16
C PHE A 28 -10.91 5.18 3.12
N SER A 29 -12.12 4.76 2.70
CA SER A 29 -12.44 3.34 2.60
C SER A 29 -11.57 2.62 1.57
N GLY A 30 -11.36 3.22 0.39
CA GLY A 30 -10.51 2.65 -0.66
C GLY A 30 -9.07 2.52 -0.19
N GLN A 31 -8.52 3.59 0.38
CA GLN A 31 -7.15 3.61 0.89
C GLN A 31 -6.94 2.61 2.03
N SER A 32 -7.91 2.48 2.95
CA SER A 32 -7.84 1.49 4.03
C SER A 32 -7.76 0.07 3.47
N ILE A 33 -8.61 -0.28 2.50
CA ILE A 33 -8.61 -1.61 1.87
C ILE A 33 -7.29 -1.84 1.12
N SER A 34 -6.83 -0.86 0.33
CA SER A 34 -5.56 -0.95 -0.39
C SER A 34 -4.37 -1.12 0.55
N LEU A 35 -4.38 -0.44 1.71
CA LEU A 35 -3.32 -0.57 2.70
C LEU A 35 -3.29 -1.98 3.29
N ILE A 36 -4.46 -2.53 3.64
CA ILE A 36 -4.58 -3.89 4.16
C ILE A 36 -4.07 -4.89 3.11
N GLY A 37 -4.49 -4.76 1.85
CA GLY A 37 -4.01 -5.60 0.76
C GLY A 37 -2.49 -5.52 0.58
N THR A 38 -1.92 -4.32 0.66
CA THR A 38 -0.46 -4.10 0.58
C THR A 38 0.27 -4.80 1.72
N TRP A 39 -0.23 -4.70 2.95
CA TRP A 39 0.36 -5.37 4.10
C TRP A 39 0.26 -6.89 4.01
N MET A 40 -0.88 -7.39 3.55
CA MET A 40 -1.07 -8.82 3.31
C MET A 40 -0.07 -9.32 2.26
N GLN A 41 0.09 -8.60 1.16
CA GLN A 41 1.03 -8.92 0.09
C GLN A 41 2.49 -8.88 0.57
N ARG A 42 2.85 -7.92 1.43
CA ARG A 42 4.20 -7.83 2.04
C ARG A 42 4.55 -9.00 2.96
N ILE A 43 3.56 -9.69 3.52
CA ILE A 43 3.77 -10.87 4.37
C ILE A 43 3.68 -12.15 3.54
N ALA A 44 2.68 -12.24 2.67
CA ALA A 44 2.40 -13.43 1.87
C ALA A 44 3.50 -13.73 0.84
N LEU A 45 4.05 -12.70 0.17
CA LEU A 45 5.07 -12.91 -0.86
C LEU A 45 6.38 -13.50 -0.30
N PRO A 46 6.99 -12.92 0.77
CA PRO A 46 8.14 -13.56 1.42
C PRO A 46 7.82 -14.97 1.92
N TRP A 47 6.64 -15.19 2.50
CA TRP A 47 6.26 -16.50 3.02
C TRP A 47 6.13 -17.56 1.91
N LEU A 48 5.58 -17.20 0.75
CA LEU A 48 5.50 -18.07 -0.42
C LEU A 48 6.90 -18.41 -0.97
N VAL A 49 7.78 -17.41 -1.10
CA VAL A 49 9.17 -17.61 -1.54
C VAL A 49 9.92 -18.52 -0.58
N TYR A 50 9.70 -18.38 0.74
CA TYR A 50 10.31 -19.25 1.74
C TYR A 50 9.87 -20.70 1.56
N HIS A 51 8.57 -20.91 1.33
CA HIS A 51 7.99 -22.23 1.15
C HIS A 51 8.50 -22.92 -0.13
N MET A 52 8.69 -22.17 -1.22
CA MET A 52 9.15 -22.73 -2.49
C MET A 52 10.68 -22.94 -2.56
N THR A 53 11.47 -22.07 -1.94
CA THR A 53 12.94 -22.08 -2.10
C THR A 53 13.65 -22.85 -0.97
N GLY A 54 13.03 -22.98 0.21
CA GLY A 54 13.63 -23.64 1.38
C GLY A 54 14.83 -22.91 2.00
N SER A 55 15.30 -21.81 1.40
CA SER A 55 16.48 -21.05 1.83
C SER A 55 16.13 -19.59 2.12
N ALA A 56 16.28 -19.19 3.39
CA ALA A 56 16.05 -17.82 3.86
C ALA A 56 17.06 -16.80 3.28
N PHE A 57 18.22 -17.27 2.78
CA PHE A 57 19.26 -16.40 2.23
C PHE A 57 18.85 -15.79 0.88
N LEU A 58 18.35 -16.61 -0.05
CA LEU A 58 17.87 -16.14 -1.36
C LEU A 58 16.70 -15.19 -1.21
N LEU A 59 15.82 -15.46 -0.25
CA LEU A 59 14.70 -14.60 0.12
C LEU A 59 15.16 -13.22 0.60
N GLY A 60 16.22 -13.17 1.40
CA GLY A 60 16.85 -11.91 1.84
C GLY A 60 17.43 -11.12 0.66
N VAL A 61 18.14 -11.77 -0.26
CA VAL A 61 18.72 -11.14 -1.46
C VAL A 61 17.64 -10.54 -2.36
N VAL A 62 16.56 -11.28 -2.59
CA VAL A 62 15.41 -10.87 -3.41
C VAL A 62 14.67 -9.70 -2.78
N GLY A 63 14.40 -9.76 -1.47
CA GLY A 63 13.81 -8.65 -0.73
C GLY A 63 14.67 -7.40 -0.73
N PHE A 64 16.00 -7.55 -0.78
CA PHE A 64 16.94 -6.43 -0.93
C PHE A 64 16.92 -5.84 -2.34
N ALA A 65 16.90 -6.70 -3.37
CA ALA A 65 16.82 -6.26 -4.77
C ALA A 65 15.53 -5.47 -5.05
N GLY A 66 14.40 -5.88 -4.47
CA GLY A 66 13.12 -5.15 -4.59
C GLY A 66 13.10 -3.75 -3.96
N GLN A 67 14.10 -3.37 -3.16
CA GLN A 67 14.23 -1.99 -2.65
C GLN A 67 14.95 -1.05 -3.61
N ILE A 68 15.72 -1.58 -4.58
CA ILE A 68 16.47 -0.79 -5.56
C ILE A 68 15.54 0.13 -6.37
N PRO A 69 14.39 -0.32 -6.89
CA PRO A 69 13.47 0.56 -7.63
C PRO A 69 12.97 1.72 -6.76
N THR A 70 12.64 1.44 -5.51
CA THR A 70 12.19 2.48 -4.56
C THR A 70 13.29 3.49 -4.28
N PHE A 71 14.52 3.02 -4.09
CA PHE A 71 15.67 3.89 -3.82
C PHE A 71 15.99 4.81 -5.01
N LEU A 72 15.90 4.29 -6.23
CA LEU A 72 16.11 5.07 -7.45
C LEU A 72 14.96 6.06 -7.69
N LEU A 73 13.70 5.64 -7.49
CA LEU A 73 12.52 6.47 -7.79
C LEU A 73 12.20 7.51 -6.72
N ALA A 74 12.60 7.29 -5.46
CA ALA A 74 12.33 8.20 -4.33
C ALA A 74 12.74 9.68 -4.57
N PRO A 75 13.97 9.99 -5.05
CA PRO A 75 14.35 11.38 -5.32
C PRO A 75 13.55 12.02 -6.46
N PHE A 76 13.16 11.24 -7.48
CA PHE A 76 12.36 11.75 -8.60
C PHE A 76 10.89 11.96 -8.22
N ALA A 77 10.36 11.14 -7.29
CA ALA A 77 8.99 11.24 -6.84
C ALA A 77 8.65 12.65 -6.31
N GLY A 78 9.55 13.25 -5.53
CA GLY A 78 9.39 14.60 -4.98
C GLY A 78 9.27 15.67 -6.07
N VAL A 79 10.18 15.65 -7.04
CA VAL A 79 10.18 16.59 -8.18
C VAL A 79 8.93 16.42 -9.04
N LEU A 80 8.46 15.19 -9.20
CA LEU A 80 7.25 14.89 -9.98
C LEU A 80 5.99 15.39 -9.28
N THR A 81 5.88 15.24 -7.96
CA THR A 81 4.75 15.76 -7.16
C THR A 81 4.70 17.27 -7.05
N ASP A 82 5.85 17.95 -7.17
CA ASP A 82 5.90 19.41 -7.16
C ASP A 82 5.53 20.02 -8.52
N ARG A 83 5.83 19.32 -9.62
CA ARG A 83 5.50 19.78 -10.98
C ARG A 83 4.08 19.44 -11.44
N TRP A 84 3.46 18.40 -10.88
CA TRP A 84 2.15 17.91 -11.32
C TRP A 84 1.08 18.05 -10.23
N SER A 85 -0.20 18.13 -10.62
CA SER A 85 -1.30 18.15 -9.65
C SER A 85 -1.27 16.86 -8.82
N ARG A 86 -1.09 16.99 -7.49
CA ARG A 86 -0.98 15.89 -6.52
C ARG A 86 -2.08 14.83 -6.68
N TYR A 87 -3.29 15.26 -7.04
CA TYR A 87 -4.43 14.37 -7.30
C TYR A 87 -4.19 13.41 -8.47
N LYS A 88 -3.64 13.89 -9.60
CA LYS A 88 -3.35 13.05 -10.77
C LYS A 88 -2.22 12.07 -10.48
N VAL A 89 -1.18 12.53 -9.77
CA VAL A 89 -0.05 11.66 -9.38
C VAL A 89 -0.56 10.52 -8.50
N LEU A 90 -1.37 10.83 -7.48
CA LEU A 90 -1.97 9.85 -6.59
C LEU A 90 -2.83 8.84 -7.37
N LEU A 91 -3.69 9.33 -8.27
CA LEU A 91 -4.58 8.48 -9.06
C LEU A 91 -3.78 7.54 -9.98
N VAL A 92 -2.76 8.04 -10.67
CA VAL A 92 -1.87 7.22 -11.51
C VAL A 92 -1.14 6.18 -10.68
N THR A 93 -0.56 6.55 -9.54
CA THR A 93 0.12 5.57 -8.66
C THR A 93 -0.85 4.51 -8.17
N GLN A 94 -2.10 4.87 -7.87
CA GLN A 94 -3.07 3.92 -7.36
C GLN A 94 -3.54 2.94 -8.43
N ILE A 95 -3.72 3.40 -9.66
CA ILE A 95 -3.98 2.53 -10.83
C ILE A 95 -2.80 1.60 -11.08
N LEU A 96 -1.57 2.12 -11.09
CA LEU A 96 -0.36 1.31 -11.29
C LEU A 96 -0.21 0.23 -10.21
N SER A 97 -0.43 0.57 -8.93
CA SER A 97 -0.44 -0.41 -7.84
C SER A 97 -1.53 -1.46 -8.00
N MET A 98 -2.73 -1.07 -8.46
CA MET A 98 -3.81 -2.01 -8.75
C MET A 98 -3.45 -2.99 -9.87
N ILE A 99 -2.86 -2.49 -10.96
CA ILE A 99 -2.41 -3.31 -12.08
C ILE A 99 -1.30 -4.26 -11.62
N GLN A 100 -0.31 -3.76 -10.89
CA GLN A 100 0.77 -4.57 -10.34
C GLN A 100 0.24 -5.69 -9.43
N ALA A 101 -0.67 -5.37 -8.51
CA ALA A 101 -1.29 -6.35 -7.63
C ALA A 101 -2.10 -7.39 -8.43
N GLY A 102 -2.84 -6.97 -9.46
CA GLY A 102 -3.60 -7.86 -10.34
C GLY A 102 -2.70 -8.81 -11.13
N VAL A 103 -1.59 -8.33 -11.67
CA VAL A 103 -0.59 -9.15 -12.38
C VAL A 103 0.03 -10.17 -11.44
N LEU A 104 0.42 -9.77 -10.22
CA LEU A 104 0.97 -10.69 -9.23
C LEU A 104 -0.04 -11.73 -8.76
N ALA A 105 -1.31 -11.34 -8.57
CA ALA A 105 -2.38 -12.27 -8.24
C ALA A 105 -2.60 -13.29 -9.36
N TRP A 106 -2.61 -12.86 -10.62
CA TRP A 106 -2.72 -13.74 -11.78
C TRP A 106 -1.55 -14.71 -11.87
N LEU A 107 -0.31 -14.22 -11.75
CA LEU A 107 0.90 -15.05 -11.76
C LEU A 107 0.92 -16.06 -10.61
N SER A 108 0.37 -15.69 -9.45
CA SER A 108 0.22 -16.57 -8.28
C SER A 108 -0.74 -17.73 -8.55
N ILE A 109 -1.91 -17.42 -9.11
CA ILE A 109 -2.93 -18.43 -9.45
C ILE A 109 -2.44 -19.34 -10.60
N ALA A 110 -1.67 -18.79 -11.53
CA ALA A 110 -1.10 -19.53 -12.65
C ALA A 110 0.05 -20.48 -12.26
N GLY A 111 0.54 -20.44 -11.01
CA GLY A 111 1.61 -21.32 -10.53
C GLY A 111 2.99 -21.05 -11.16
N LEU A 112 3.13 -19.94 -11.90
CA LEU A 112 4.34 -19.52 -12.62
C LEU A 112 5.13 -18.46 -11.82
N LEU A 113 4.91 -18.39 -10.51
CA LEU A 113 5.41 -17.31 -9.67
C LEU A 113 6.89 -17.52 -9.35
N ASP A 114 7.74 -17.17 -10.31
CA ASP A 114 9.18 -17.12 -10.12
C ASP A 114 9.60 -15.86 -9.36
N ILE A 115 10.64 -16.02 -8.56
CA ILE A 115 11.30 -15.00 -7.73
C ILE A 115 11.56 -13.68 -8.50
N TRP A 116 11.85 -13.78 -9.80
CA TRP A 116 12.14 -12.64 -10.68
C TRP A 116 10.94 -11.74 -10.98
N HIS A 117 9.70 -12.21 -10.80
CA HIS A 117 8.49 -11.38 -10.98
C HIS A 117 8.19 -10.49 -9.76
N ILE A 118 8.87 -10.75 -8.63
CA ILE A 118 8.72 -10.00 -7.37
C ILE A 118 9.77 -8.88 -7.26
N VAL A 119 10.88 -8.98 -7.99
CA VAL A 119 12.01 -8.01 -7.99
C VAL A 119 11.76 -6.85 -8.95
#